data_AF-A0A1V8RP23-F1
#
_entry.id   AF-A0A1V8RP23-F1
#
_cell.length_a   1.000
_cell.length_b   1.000
_cell.length_c   1.000
_cell.angle_alpha   90.00
_cell.angle_beta   90.00
_cell.angle_gamma   90.00
#
_symmetry.space_group_name_H-M   'P 1'
#
loop_
_entity.id
_entity.type
_entity.pdbx_description
1 polymer ?
#
loop_
_entity_poly.entity_id
_entity_poly.type
_entity_poly.pdbx_seq_one_letter_code
_entity_poly.pdbx_strand_id
1 'polypeptide(L)'
;MKYILIASVLVLAGCQSTEVKPLARGTAHSLSAADRAAIKRDVASSLKDPESARFGSIQAVTNSSGVVSACGTVNAKNSFGGYVGERPFAGVLYGGHFGLAGLGSDGASTIAIRQKCAEMGITI
;
A
#
# COMPACT_ATOMS: atom_id res chain seq x y z
N MET A 1 -52.63 5.24 -48.37
CA MET A 1 -52.35 5.78 -47.02
C MET A 1 -51.18 4.97 -46.46
N LYS A 2 -49.90 5.23 -46.75
CA LYS A 2 -48.98 6.35 -46.43
C LYS A 2 -48.72 6.51 -44.93
N TYR A 3 -47.69 5.83 -44.38
CA TYR A 3 -46.81 6.21 -43.24
C TYR A 3 -45.58 5.26 -43.26
N ILE A 4 -44.44 5.63 -43.87
CA ILE A 4 -43.29 6.40 -43.36
C ILE A 4 -42.49 5.68 -42.24
N LEU A 5 -41.30 5.20 -42.67
CA LEU A 5 -39.99 5.13 -42.02
C LEU A 5 -39.88 5.53 -40.54
N ILE A 6 -39.26 4.66 -39.72
CA ILE A 6 -38.20 5.07 -38.77
C ILE A 6 -37.17 3.94 -38.65
N ALA A 7 -36.00 4.11 -39.28
CA ALA A 7 -34.81 3.31 -39.02
C ALA A 7 -33.98 4.02 -37.94
N SER A 8 -34.13 3.61 -36.69
CA SER A 8 -33.37 4.15 -35.55
C SER A 8 -32.13 3.29 -35.32
N VAL A 9 -30.98 3.71 -35.87
CA VAL A 9 -29.67 3.15 -35.50
C VAL A 9 -29.26 3.79 -34.17
N LEU A 10 -29.42 3.06 -33.07
CA LEU A 10 -28.85 3.45 -31.78
C LEU A 10 -27.32 3.35 -31.87
N VAL A 11 -26.65 4.50 -31.85
CA VAL A 11 -25.19 4.59 -31.72
C VAL A 11 -24.82 4.14 -30.31
N LEU A 12 -24.11 3.01 -30.21
CA LEU A 12 -23.51 2.54 -28.95
C LEU A 12 -22.56 3.62 -28.42
N ALA A 13 -22.84 4.13 -27.22
CA ALA A 13 -21.90 4.91 -26.44
C ALA A 13 -20.69 4.03 -26.10
N GLY A 14 -19.55 4.32 -26.71
CA GLY A 14 -18.29 3.65 -26.39
C GLY A 14 -17.84 4.00 -24.97
N CYS A 15 -17.69 2.99 -24.10
CA CYS A 15 -16.84 3.12 -22.92
C CYS A 15 -15.40 3.30 -23.41
N GLN A 16 -14.86 4.51 -23.30
CA GLN A 16 -13.42 4.69 -23.42
C GLN A 16 -12.79 4.15 -22.13
N SER A 17 -12.31 2.91 -22.18
CA SER A 17 -11.39 2.38 -21.17
C SER A 17 -10.14 3.25 -21.23
N THR A 18 -10.00 4.15 -20.27
CA THR A 18 -8.75 4.89 -20.12
C THR A 18 -7.69 3.90 -19.68
N GLU A 19 -6.71 3.64 -20.54
CA GLU A 19 -5.51 2.89 -20.18
C GLU A 19 -4.73 3.71 -19.16
N VAL A 20 -4.95 3.41 -17.88
CA VAL A 20 -4.08 3.90 -16.83
C VAL A 20 -2.76 3.15 -17.00
N LYS A 21 -1.75 3.81 -17.58
CA LYS A 21 -0.39 3.27 -17.68
C LYS A 21 0.00 2.76 -16.29
N PRO A 22 0.22 1.44 -16.10
CA PRO A 22 0.58 0.91 -14.80
C PRO A 22 1.81 1.67 -14.33
N LEU A 23 1.73 2.29 -13.15
CA LEU A 23 2.92 2.78 -12.47
C LEU A 23 3.89 1.59 -12.48
N ALA A 24 5.08 1.77 -13.06
CA ALA A 24 6.01 0.67 -13.27
C ALA A 24 6.22 -0.03 -11.93
N ARG A 25 5.69 -1.27 -11.82
CA ARG A 25 5.78 -2.08 -10.62
C ARG A 25 7.26 -2.15 -10.22
N GLY A 26 7.56 -1.86 -8.95
CA GLY A 26 8.94 -1.83 -8.49
C GLY A 26 9.58 -3.22 -8.63
N THR A 27 10.90 -3.25 -8.77
CA THR A 27 11.66 -4.50 -8.74
C THR A 27 11.83 -4.95 -7.29
N ALA A 28 11.80 -6.25 -7.02
CA ALA A 28 11.99 -6.77 -5.66
C ALA A 28 13.33 -6.27 -5.07
N HIS A 29 13.28 -5.72 -3.87
CA HIS A 29 14.45 -5.20 -3.16
C HIS A 29 14.77 -6.09 -1.96
N SER A 30 15.99 -6.61 -1.91
CA SER A 30 16.46 -7.40 -0.78
C SER A 30 16.86 -6.47 0.37
N LEU A 31 16.07 -6.46 1.44
CA LEU A 31 16.39 -5.70 2.65
C LEU A 31 17.58 -6.34 3.37
N SER A 32 18.53 -5.52 3.84
CA SER A 32 19.57 -5.94 4.77
C SER A 32 19.02 -6.07 6.21
N ALA A 33 19.85 -6.57 7.13
CA ALA A 33 19.50 -6.57 8.55
C ALA A 33 19.36 -5.14 9.10
N ALA A 34 20.21 -4.21 8.66
CA ALA A 34 20.15 -2.81 9.05
C ALA A 34 18.88 -2.13 8.55
N ASP A 35 18.46 -2.41 7.31
CA ASP A 35 17.22 -1.85 6.75
C ASP A 35 16.00 -2.36 7.51
N ARG A 36 15.94 -3.66 7.79
CA ARG A 36 14.87 -4.23 8.61
C ARG A 36 14.84 -3.62 10.00
N ALA A 37 15.99 -3.38 10.63
CA ALA A 37 16.07 -2.74 11.93
C ALA A 37 15.56 -1.28 11.86
N ALA A 38 15.95 -0.53 10.83
CA ALA A 38 15.47 0.83 10.61
C ALA A 38 13.95 0.90 10.44
N ILE A 39 13.39 0.05 9.58
CA ILE A 39 11.94 -0.04 9.36
C ILE A 39 11.23 -0.34 10.68
N LYS A 40 11.67 -1.36 11.41
CA LYS A 40 11.03 -1.75 12.67
C LYS A 40 11.09 -0.65 13.72
N ARG A 41 12.25 -0.02 13.90
CA ARG A 41 12.44 1.07 14.84
C ARG A 41 11.52 2.25 14.53
N ASP A 42 11.53 2.71 13.28
CA ASP A 42 10.81 3.93 12.92
C ASP A 42 9.29 3.69 12.87
N VAL A 43 8.83 2.51 12.43
CA VAL A 43 7.42 2.12 12.57
C VAL A 43 7.03 2.01 14.04
N ALA A 44 7.82 1.35 14.89
CA ALA A 44 7.50 1.19 16.30
C ALA A 44 7.37 2.54 17.01
N SER A 45 8.20 3.52 16.65
CA SER A 45 8.15 4.87 17.21
C SER A 45 6.83 5.61 16.95
N SER A 46 6.08 5.20 15.93
CA SER A 46 4.75 5.75 15.60
C SER A 46 3.59 5.12 16.38
N LEU A 47 3.85 4.05 17.14
CA LEU A 47 2.84 3.31 17.89
C LEU A 47 2.60 3.93 19.27
N LYS A 48 1.42 3.64 19.83
CA LYS A 48 1.07 4.05 21.20
C LYS A 48 1.95 3.39 22.27
N ASP A 49 2.33 2.14 22.02
CA ASP A 49 3.25 1.36 22.85
C ASP A 49 4.33 0.76 21.93
N PRO A 50 5.47 1.45 21.73
CA PRO A 50 6.53 1.03 20.81
C PRO A 50 7.08 -0.36 21.14
N GLU A 51 7.23 -0.69 22.42
CA GLU A 51 7.78 -1.97 22.89
C GLU A 51 6.83 -3.15 22.65
N SER A 52 5.55 -2.88 22.41
CA SER A 52 4.57 -3.93 22.10
C SER A 52 4.61 -4.44 20.66
N ALA A 53 5.38 -3.80 19.78
CA ALA A 53 5.35 -4.03 18.35
C ALA A 53 5.72 -5.47 17.97
N ARG A 54 4.81 -6.15 17.27
CA ARG A 54 5.03 -7.47 16.68
C ARG A 54 4.92 -7.35 15.17
N PHE A 55 6.06 -7.42 14.50
CA PHE A 55 6.16 -7.27 13.05
C PHE A 55 5.92 -8.60 12.35
N GLY A 56 5.07 -8.57 11.31
CA GLY A 56 4.90 -9.66 10.36
C GLY A 56 5.94 -9.59 9.24
N SER A 57 5.55 -10.07 8.05
CA SER A 57 6.41 -10.02 6.86
C SER A 57 6.64 -8.56 6.43
N ILE A 58 7.87 -8.26 6.02
CA ILE A 58 8.26 -6.96 5.46
C ILE A 58 8.88 -7.22 4.10
N GLN A 59 8.29 -6.63 3.07
CA GLN A 59 8.74 -6.73 1.69
C GLN A 59 9.07 -5.33 1.19
N ALA A 60 10.04 -5.23 0.28
CA ALA A 60 10.43 -3.98 -0.31
C ALA A 60 10.58 -4.10 -1.83
N VAL A 61 10.36 -2.99 -2.51
CA VAL A 61 10.62 -2.84 -3.93
C VAL A 61 11.39 -1.55 -4.20
N THR A 62 12.17 -1.53 -5.28
CA THR A 62 12.82 -0.35 -5.80
C THR A 62 12.09 0.11 -7.05
N ASN A 63 11.65 1.37 -7.11
CA ASN A 63 11.04 1.93 -8.31
C ASN A 63 12.09 2.38 -9.33
N SER A 64 11.65 2.82 -10.52
CA SER A 64 12.54 3.29 -11.59
C SER A 64 13.39 4.51 -11.23
N SER A 65 13.03 5.26 -10.19
CA SER A 65 13.78 6.40 -9.67
C SER A 65 14.77 6.02 -8.57
N GLY A 66 14.92 4.73 -8.25
CA GLY A 66 15.82 4.22 -7.21
C GLY A 66 15.26 4.34 -5.79
N VAL A 67 14.00 4.76 -5.62
CA VAL A 67 13.37 4.86 -4.30
C VAL A 67 12.99 3.47 -3.81
N VAL A 68 13.43 3.12 -2.60
CA VAL A 68 13.10 1.86 -1.94
C VAL A 68 11.85 2.04 -1.08
N SER A 69 10.74 1.47 -1.52
CA SER A 69 9.50 1.44 -0.74
C SER A 69 9.37 0.10 -0.01
N ALA A 70 8.93 0.12 1.24
CA ALA A 70 8.65 -1.09 2.01
C ALA A 70 7.21 -1.10 2.53
N CYS A 71 6.64 -2.29 2.54
CA CYS A 71 5.32 -2.59 3.07
C CYS A 71 5.43 -3.78 4.03
N GLY A 72 4.60 -3.80 5.07
CA GLY A 72 4.51 -4.92 5.99
C GLY A 72 3.32 -4.81 6.91
N THR A 73 3.24 -5.72 7.89
CA THR A 73 2.23 -5.68 8.94
C THR A 73 2.87 -5.53 10.32
N VAL A 74 2.15 -4.87 11.22
CA VAL A 74 2.51 -4.75 12.64
C VAL A 74 1.26 -4.91 13.50
N ASN A 75 1.37 -5.70 14.57
CA ASN A 75 0.37 -5.80 15.62
C ASN A 75 0.94 -5.17 16.89
N ALA A 76 0.18 -4.27 17.51
CA ALA A 76 0.60 -3.50 18.66
C ALA A 76 -0.56 -3.28 19.63
N LYS A 77 -0.22 -2.97 20.88
CA LYS A 77 -1.23 -2.65 21.89
C LYS A 77 -1.84 -1.27 21.64
N ASN A 78 -3.13 -1.16 21.91
CA ASN A 78 -3.83 0.11 21.98
C ASN A 78 -3.67 0.77 23.37
N SER A 79 -4.31 1.92 23.60
CA SER A 79 -4.28 2.66 24.87
C SER A 79 -4.84 1.88 26.07
N PHE A 80 -5.57 0.78 25.83
CA PHE A 80 -6.14 -0.08 26.86
C PHE A 80 -5.26 -1.33 27.11
N GLY A 81 -4.08 -1.41 26.48
CA GLY A 81 -3.12 -2.52 26.66
C GLY A 81 -3.42 -3.78 25.84
N GLY A 82 -4.48 -3.78 25.02
CA GLY A 82 -4.90 -4.92 24.20
C GLY A 82 -4.37 -4.86 22.77
N TYR A 83 -3.99 -6.02 22.22
CA TYR A 83 -3.66 -6.18 20.79
C TYR A 83 -4.94 -6.14 19.94
N VAL A 84 -4.91 -5.37 18.84
CA VAL A 84 -6.08 -5.12 17.97
C VAL A 84 -6.00 -5.80 16.60
N GLY A 85 -5.03 -6.70 16.44
CA GLY A 85 -4.77 -7.43 15.19
C GLY A 85 -3.70 -6.78 14.32
N GLU A 86 -3.25 -7.51 13.31
CA GLU A 86 -2.24 -7.02 12.37
C GLU A 86 -2.76 -5.86 11.53
N ARG A 87 -2.00 -4.76 11.49
CA ARG A 87 -2.29 -3.56 10.71
C ARG A 87 -1.21 -3.35 9.66
N PRO A 88 -1.57 -3.04 8.40
CA PRO A 88 -0.61 -2.81 7.35
C PRO A 88 0.09 -1.46 7.55
N PHE A 89 1.35 -1.36 7.15
CA PHE A 89 2.08 -0.12 7.04
C PHE A 89 2.79 -0.05 5.69
N ALA A 90 3.07 1.18 5.23
CA ALA A 90 3.86 1.46 4.04
C ALA A 90 4.74 2.68 4.26
N GLY A 91 5.88 2.74 3.59
CA GLY A 91 6.81 3.86 3.68
C GLY A 91 8.01 3.71 2.77
N VAL A 92 8.98 4.61 2.92
CA VAL A 92 10.19 4.69 2.10
C VAL A 92 11.42 4.58 2.98
N LEU A 93 12.40 3.80 2.52
CA LEU A 93 13.70 3.65 3.15
C LEU A 93 14.70 4.61 2.51
N TYR A 94 15.43 5.38 3.33
CA TYR A 94 16.47 6.30 2.89
C TYR A 94 17.48 6.55 4.02
N GLY A 95 18.77 6.53 3.70
CA GLY A 95 19.84 6.93 4.64
C GLY A 95 19.82 6.21 6.00
N GLY A 96 19.37 4.95 6.07
CA GLY A 96 19.26 4.20 7.33
C GLY A 96 18.01 4.52 8.18
N HIS A 97 17.08 5.29 7.61
CA HIS A 97 15.79 5.63 8.20
C HIS A 97 14.64 5.12 7.33
N PHE A 98 13.49 4.91 7.97
CA PHE A 98 12.25 4.58 7.30
C PHE A 98 11.21 5.69 7.55
N GLY A 99 10.92 6.44 6.49
CA GLY A 99 9.82 7.40 6.48
C GLY A 99 8.50 6.68 6.35
N LEU A 100 7.78 6.55 7.46
CA LEU A 100 6.43 5.99 7.47
C LEU A 100 5.48 6.88 6.65
N ALA A 101 4.92 6.34 5.58
CA ALA A 101 3.93 7.02 4.76
C ALA A 101 2.50 6.77 5.26
N GLY A 102 2.25 5.62 5.88
CA GLY A 102 0.95 5.31 6.47
C GLY A 102 0.94 4.04 7.31
N LEU A 103 0.04 4.00 8.29
CA LEU A 103 -0.26 2.87 9.16
C LEU A 103 -1.79 2.69 9.26
N GLY A 104 -2.28 1.45 9.10
CA GLY A 104 -3.71 1.14 9.05
C GLY A 104 -4.39 1.19 10.42
N SER A 105 -4.81 2.37 10.87
CA SER A 105 -5.49 2.57 12.15
C SER A 105 -6.98 2.17 12.11
N ASP A 106 -7.63 2.31 10.96
CA ASP A 106 -9.05 2.02 10.73
C ASP A 106 -9.26 1.19 9.44
N GLY A 107 -10.51 0.88 9.11
CA GLY A 107 -10.83 0.09 7.92
C GLY A 107 -10.43 0.76 6.60
N ALA A 108 -10.67 2.08 6.48
CA ALA A 108 -10.39 2.83 5.25
C ALA A 108 -8.88 2.95 4.98
N SER A 109 -8.10 3.34 5.98
CA SER A 109 -6.64 3.40 5.92
C SER A 109 -6.01 2.03 5.68
N THR A 110 -6.54 0.98 6.31
CA THR A 110 -6.10 -0.41 6.07
C THR A 110 -6.26 -0.80 4.61
N ILE A 111 -7.41 -0.50 4.01
CA ILE A 111 -7.68 -0.78 2.59
C ILE A 111 -6.74 0.04 1.70
N ALA A 112 -6.64 1.35 1.95
CA ALA A 112 -5.81 2.25 1.15
C ALA A 112 -4.33 1.83 1.15
N ILE A 113 -3.78 1.45 2.31
CA ILE A 113 -2.38 1.02 2.41
C ILE A 113 -2.17 -0.31 1.68
N ARG A 114 -3.07 -1.28 1.84
CA ARG A 114 -2.98 -2.56 1.11
C ARG A 114 -3.04 -2.36 -0.40
N GLN A 115 -3.96 -1.52 -0.88
CA GLN A 115 -4.05 -1.16 -2.29
C GLN A 115 -2.75 -0.51 -2.76
N LYS A 116 -2.20 0.42 -1.98
CA LYS A 116 -0.93 1.07 -2.31
C LYS A 116 0.22 0.09 -2.41
N CYS A 117 0.31 -0.87 -1.49
CA CYS A 117 1.32 -1.93 -1.56
C CYS A 117 1.12 -2.83 -2.79
N ALA A 118 -0.12 -3.19 -3.11
CA ALA A 118 -0.44 -4.03 -4.27
C ALA A 118 -0.09 -3.35 -5.60
N GLU A 119 -0.33 -2.04 -5.72
CA GLU A 119 0.10 -1.23 -6.88
C GLU A 119 1.62 -1.30 -7.08
N MET A 120 2.40 -1.31 -5.99
CA MET A 120 3.85 -1.47 -6.01
C MET A 120 4.31 -2.90 -6.30
N GLY A 121 3.39 -3.87 -6.30
CA GLY A 121 3.69 -5.30 -6.48
C GLY A 121 3.94 -6.06 -5.19
N ILE A 122 3.58 -5.50 -4.04
CA ILE A 122 3.73 -6.13 -2.72
C ILE A 122 2.36 -6.55 -2.19
N THR A 123 2.21 -7.83 -1.82
CA THR A 123 0.98 -8.37 -1.22
C THR A 123 1.16 -8.61 0.28
N ILE A 124 0.31 -7.97 1.10
CA ILE A 124 0.30 -8.02 2.58
C ILE A 124 -1.14 -7.95 3.15
#